data_AF-A0A351Q323-F1
#
_entry.id   AF-A0A351Q323-F1
#
_cell.length_a   1.000
_cell.length_b   1.000
_cell.length_c   1.000
_cell.angle_alpha   90.00
_cell.angle_beta   90.00
_cell.angle_gamma   90.00
#
_symmetry.space_group_name_H-M   'P 1'
#
loop_
_entity.id
_entity.type
_entity.pdbx_description
1 polymer ?
#
loop_
_entity_poly.entity_id
_entity_poly.type
_entity_poly.pdbx_seq_one_letter_code
_entity_poly.pdbx_strand_id
1 'polypeptide(L)'
;CNVVPSLGAQEALKTWVERGGRWYALHGTNSIIRLMSSGLYGTPEWAPLFVETLGSMFRSHPPIAPYTVSVADSDHPLAQGIEPFESDDELYLMKTYGDLHVILDTEYGGKAEGFEEDEWEHARHPVFYTHKVGEGEVLYLTLGHCRHHHDMQPMMDYWPTMDRGSWDLPVFYQLLRRGIQWAIEPIDKETSDAMAKARAAVE
;
A
#
# COMPACT_ATOMS: atom_id res chain seq x y z
N CYS A 1 6.12 -7.85 6.75
CA CYS A 1 6.47 -6.71 7.62
C CYS A 1 7.74 -6.93 8.49
N ASN A 2 8.55 -7.96 8.21
CA ASN A 2 9.71 -8.34 9.05
C ASN A 2 11.06 -7.85 8.51
N VAL A 3 11.15 -7.55 7.21
CA VAL A 3 12.37 -7.03 6.58
C VAL A 3 12.37 -5.50 6.63
N VAL A 4 13.45 -4.92 7.16
CA VAL A 4 13.68 -3.47 7.18
C VAL A 4 14.85 -3.18 6.24
N PRO A 5 14.71 -2.27 5.25
CA PRO A 5 15.81 -1.92 4.36
C PRO A 5 16.97 -1.31 5.14
N SER A 6 18.21 -1.71 4.82
CA SER A 6 19.41 -1.08 5.37
C SER A 6 19.48 0.39 4.97
N LEU A 7 20.18 1.23 5.74
CA LEU A 7 20.30 2.66 5.42
C LEU A 7 20.72 2.92 3.96
N GLY A 8 21.74 2.21 3.46
CA GLY A 8 22.17 2.34 2.07
C GLY A 8 21.11 1.94 1.04
N ALA A 9 20.24 0.96 1.37
CA ALA A 9 19.10 0.62 0.52
C ALA A 9 18.03 1.71 0.54
N GLN A 10 17.78 2.33 1.70
CA GLN A 10 16.86 3.46 1.82
C GLN A 10 17.35 4.66 0.99
N GLU A 11 18.63 5.01 1.12
CA GLU A 11 19.27 6.09 0.35
C GLU A 11 19.23 5.82 -1.17
N ALA A 12 19.49 4.58 -1.58
CA ALA A 12 19.45 4.18 -2.99
C ALA A 12 18.04 4.29 -3.58
N LEU A 13 17.02 3.79 -2.87
CA LEU A 13 15.62 3.89 -3.29
C LEU A 13 15.18 5.35 -3.38
N LYS A 14 15.43 6.14 -2.33
CA LYS A 14 15.13 7.58 -2.31
C LYS A 14 15.78 8.31 -3.47
N THR A 15 17.08 8.11 -3.68
CA THR A 15 17.84 8.76 -4.76
C THR A 15 17.30 8.37 -6.14
N TRP A 16 16.89 7.11 -6.31
CA TRP A 16 16.32 6.64 -7.58
C TRP A 16 14.98 7.30 -7.88
N VAL A 17 14.07 7.37 -6.90
CA VAL A 17 12.79 8.08 -7.07
C VAL A 17 13.03 9.57 -7.32
N GLU A 18 13.91 10.23 -6.54
CA GLU A 18 14.25 11.65 -6.72
C GLU A 18 14.70 12.02 -8.14
N ARG A 19 15.30 11.06 -8.86
CA ARG A 19 15.80 11.22 -10.24
C ARG A 19 14.80 10.81 -11.33
N GLY A 20 13.52 10.65 -10.99
CA GLY A 20 12.47 10.32 -11.95
C GLY A 20 12.00 8.86 -11.91
N GLY A 21 12.45 8.07 -10.94
CA GLY A 21 11.95 6.72 -10.72
C GLY A 21 10.46 6.73 -10.32
N ARG A 22 9.70 5.75 -10.81
CA ARG A 22 8.30 5.52 -10.41
C ARG A 22 8.18 4.25 -9.59
N TRP A 23 7.79 4.39 -8.34
CA TRP A 23 7.65 3.25 -7.44
C TRP A 23 6.19 2.95 -7.15
N TYR A 24 5.70 1.79 -7.58
CA TYR A 24 4.42 1.27 -7.12
C TYR A 24 4.62 0.36 -5.89
N ALA A 25 4.19 0.84 -4.73
CA ALA A 25 4.28 0.16 -3.44
C ALA A 25 2.92 -0.43 -3.02
N LEU A 26 2.95 -1.60 -2.39
CA LEU A 26 1.76 -2.37 -2.01
C LEU A 26 1.75 -2.74 -0.53
N HIS A 27 0.60 -2.57 0.11
CA HIS A 27 0.25 -3.14 1.41
C HIS A 27 1.37 -3.04 2.47
N GLY A 28 1.99 -4.16 2.86
CA GLY A 28 3.00 -4.20 3.91
C GLY A 28 4.33 -3.51 3.59
N THR A 29 4.44 -2.81 2.44
CA THR A 29 5.67 -2.11 2.03
C THR A 29 6.05 -1.03 3.04
N ASN A 30 5.11 -0.29 3.64
CA ASN A 30 5.41 0.75 4.63
C ASN A 30 5.33 0.25 6.10
N SER A 31 5.26 -1.07 6.29
CA SER A 31 4.92 -1.68 7.58
C SER A 31 6.15 -2.32 8.24
N ILE A 32 6.65 -1.65 9.27
CA ILE A 32 7.67 -2.18 10.19
C ILE A 32 6.96 -2.49 11.50
N ILE A 33 6.62 -3.76 11.73
CA ILE A 33 5.84 -4.19 12.90
C ILE A 33 6.71 -5.08 13.80
N ARG A 34 6.68 -4.85 15.10
CA ARG A 34 7.41 -5.63 16.11
C ARG A 34 6.53 -5.93 17.31
N LEU A 35 6.62 -7.16 17.82
CA LEU A 35 6.05 -7.49 19.13
C LEU A 35 6.94 -6.85 20.21
N MET A 36 6.37 -5.97 21.01
CA MET A 36 7.09 -5.19 22.02
C MET A 36 7.08 -5.91 23.37
N SER A 37 7.91 -5.46 24.31
CA SER A 37 7.96 -6.04 25.67
C SER A 37 6.66 -5.82 26.46
N SER A 38 5.82 -4.87 26.03
CA SER A 38 4.46 -4.65 26.53
C SER A 38 3.48 -5.77 26.17
N GLY A 39 3.83 -6.63 25.21
CA GLY A 39 2.92 -7.62 24.62
C GLY A 39 2.03 -7.08 23.51
N LEU A 40 2.14 -5.79 23.17
CA LEU A 40 1.45 -5.14 22.05
C LEU A 40 2.37 -5.05 20.83
N TYR A 41 1.78 -4.88 19.66
CA TYR A 41 2.51 -4.59 18.42
C TYR A 41 2.87 -3.10 18.34
N GLY A 42 4.17 -2.83 18.20
CA GLY A 42 4.70 -1.49 17.96
C GLY A 42 5.17 -1.32 16.52
N THR A 43 5.15 -0.08 16.04
CA THR A 43 5.61 0.31 14.70
C THR A 43 6.80 1.26 14.81
N PRO A 44 8.02 0.76 15.05
CA PRO A 44 9.15 1.63 15.32
C PRO A 44 9.64 2.36 14.05
N GLU A 45 10.06 3.62 14.21
CA GLU A 45 10.58 4.48 13.12
C GLU A 45 12.03 4.12 12.74
N TRP A 46 12.27 2.86 12.33
CA TRP A 46 13.64 2.36 12.04
C TRP A 46 14.13 2.61 10.61
N ALA A 47 13.25 3.01 9.70
CA ALA A 47 13.61 3.32 8.32
C ALA A 47 13.00 4.65 7.85
N PRO A 48 13.36 5.78 8.49
CA PRO A 48 12.71 7.07 8.26
C PRO A 48 12.78 7.51 6.79
N LEU A 49 13.95 7.41 6.15
CA LEU A 49 14.10 7.79 4.74
C LEU A 49 13.19 6.99 3.81
N PHE A 50 12.96 5.72 4.13
CA PHE A 50 12.13 4.84 3.34
C PHE A 50 10.63 5.16 3.46
N VAL A 51 10.12 5.33 4.69
CA VAL A 51 8.70 5.67 4.91
C VAL A 51 8.38 7.11 4.51
N GLU A 52 9.33 8.05 4.66
CA GLU A 52 9.21 9.41 4.13
C GLU A 52 9.14 9.41 2.60
N THR A 53 9.98 8.63 1.92
CA THR A 53 9.94 8.49 0.46
C THR A 53 8.60 7.90 0.00
N LEU A 54 8.05 6.93 0.73
CA LEU A 54 6.74 6.34 0.45
C LEU A 54 5.56 7.28 0.73
N GLY A 55 5.79 8.36 1.48
CA GLY A 55 4.76 9.30 1.91
C GLY A 55 3.91 8.84 3.09
N SER A 56 4.12 7.63 3.61
CA SER A 56 3.38 7.14 4.76
C SER A 56 4.13 6.05 5.51
N MET A 57 3.75 5.89 6.77
CA MET A 57 4.16 4.81 7.64
C MET A 57 2.93 4.19 8.28
N PHE A 58 2.79 2.88 8.16
CA PHE A 58 1.79 2.12 8.90
C PHE A 58 2.01 2.26 10.41
N ARG A 59 0.92 2.54 11.14
CA ARG A 59 0.93 2.70 12.59
C ARG A 59 0.16 1.58 13.28
N SER A 60 -1.04 1.28 12.79
CA SER A 60 -1.89 0.19 13.27
C SER A 60 -3.03 -0.08 12.28
N HIS A 61 -3.84 -1.10 12.57
CA HIS A 61 -5.13 -1.35 11.92
C HIS A 61 -6.11 -1.89 12.96
N PRO A 62 -7.44 -1.66 12.80
CA PRO A 62 -8.44 -2.38 13.58
C PRO A 62 -8.49 -3.87 13.19
N PRO A 63 -9.18 -4.72 13.96
CA PRO A 63 -9.44 -6.10 13.53
C PRO A 63 -10.02 -6.13 12.11
N ILE A 64 -9.58 -7.09 11.31
CA ILE A 64 -10.04 -7.25 9.92
C ILE A 64 -11.56 -7.41 9.91
N ALA A 65 -12.24 -6.50 9.23
CA ALA A 65 -13.68 -6.44 9.05
C ALA A 65 -14.00 -5.69 7.75
N PRO A 66 -15.19 -5.87 7.18
CA PRO A 66 -15.61 -5.12 6.01
C PRO A 66 -15.59 -3.60 6.27
N TYR A 67 -15.06 -2.84 5.32
CA TYR A 67 -15.10 -1.39 5.30
C TYR A 67 -15.26 -0.85 3.86
N THR A 68 -15.85 0.34 3.75
CA THR A 68 -16.04 1.01 2.47
C THR A 68 -14.78 1.76 2.04
N VAL A 69 -14.30 1.47 0.83
CA VAL A 69 -13.34 2.31 0.11
C VAL A 69 -14.11 3.27 -0.79
N SER A 70 -13.86 4.57 -0.62
CA SER A 70 -14.48 5.65 -1.37
C SER A 70 -13.49 6.24 -2.39
N VAL A 71 -14.04 6.91 -3.40
CA VAL A 71 -13.25 7.60 -4.44
C VAL A 71 -13.07 9.06 -4.04
N ALA A 72 -11.85 9.44 -3.69
CA ALA A 72 -11.50 10.81 -3.29
C ALA A 72 -11.27 11.72 -4.50
N ASP A 73 -10.74 11.16 -5.59
CA ASP A 73 -10.54 11.85 -6.87
C ASP A 73 -10.99 10.96 -8.03
N SER A 74 -12.21 11.21 -8.51
CA SER A 74 -12.81 10.47 -9.63
C SER A 74 -12.23 10.84 -10.98
N ASP A 75 -11.59 12.00 -11.09
CA ASP A 75 -10.99 12.49 -12.34
C ASP A 75 -9.58 11.93 -12.53
N HIS A 76 -8.95 11.38 -11.48
CA HIS A 76 -7.65 10.75 -11.56
C HIS A 76 -7.67 9.55 -12.53
N PRO A 77 -6.75 9.45 -13.51
CA PRO A 77 -6.74 8.36 -14.50
C PRO A 77 -6.73 6.95 -13.90
N LEU A 78 -6.08 6.78 -12.74
CA LEU A 78 -6.02 5.49 -12.04
C LEU A 78 -7.37 5.10 -11.41
N ALA A 79 -8.25 6.06 -11.10
CA ALA A 79 -9.58 5.84 -10.53
C ALA A 79 -10.72 5.89 -11.56
N GLN A 80 -10.43 6.15 -12.84
CA GLN A 80 -11.47 6.27 -13.86
C GLN A 80 -12.41 5.06 -13.89
N GLY A 81 -13.70 5.29 -13.67
CA GLY A 81 -14.74 4.24 -13.67
C GLY A 81 -14.67 3.27 -12.48
N ILE A 82 -13.87 3.57 -11.46
CA ILE A 82 -13.96 2.90 -10.15
C ILE A 82 -15.10 3.58 -9.38
N GLU A 83 -16.04 2.78 -8.90
CA GLU A 83 -17.07 3.20 -7.95
C GLU A 83 -16.65 2.81 -6.53
N PRO A 84 -17.23 3.40 -5.47
CA PRO A 84 -17.02 2.93 -4.10
C PRO A 84 -17.30 1.43 -3.96
N PHE A 85 -16.52 0.75 -3.13
CA PHE A 85 -16.61 -0.69 -2.94
C PHE A 85 -16.30 -1.12 -1.51
N GLU A 86 -16.81 -2.28 -1.11
CA GLU A 86 -16.50 -2.90 0.18
C GLU A 86 -15.23 -3.76 0.06
N SER A 87 -14.38 -3.71 1.09
CA SER A 87 -13.20 -4.56 1.24
C SER A 87 -13.13 -5.14 2.64
N ASP A 88 -12.71 -6.40 2.77
CA ASP A 88 -12.47 -7.11 4.02
C ASP A 88 -10.95 -7.27 4.29
N ASP A 89 -10.20 -6.18 4.06
CA ASP A 89 -8.73 -6.13 4.20
C ASP A 89 -8.32 -5.50 5.56
N GLU A 90 -7.03 -5.38 5.82
CA GLU A 90 -6.52 -4.56 6.92
C GLU A 90 -6.68 -3.07 6.59
N LEU A 91 -7.58 -2.38 7.30
CA LEU A 91 -7.72 -0.93 7.20
C LEU A 91 -6.50 -0.25 7.82
N TYR A 92 -5.59 0.25 6.98
CA TYR A 92 -4.36 0.88 7.44
C TYR A 92 -4.62 2.26 8.06
N LEU A 93 -4.18 2.42 9.30
CA LEU A 93 -4.06 3.70 10.00
C LEU A 93 -2.59 4.11 9.96
N MET A 94 -2.33 5.30 9.44
CA MET A 94 -1.00 5.69 9.01
C MET A 94 -0.62 7.09 9.49
N LYS A 95 0.66 7.27 9.72
CA LYS A 95 1.29 8.60 9.76
C LYS A 95 1.67 8.96 8.33
N THR A 96 1.21 10.10 7.84
CA THR A 96 1.54 10.60 6.50
C THR A 96 2.71 11.57 6.53
N TYR A 97 3.44 11.63 5.42
CA TYR A 97 4.58 12.52 5.22
C TYR A 97 4.36 13.29 3.91
N GLY A 98 4.62 14.59 3.96
CA GLY A 98 4.41 15.48 2.81
C GLY A 98 2.94 15.58 2.38
N ASP A 99 2.73 16.10 1.18
CA ASP A 99 1.41 16.25 0.58
C ASP A 99 1.10 15.04 -0.31
N LEU A 100 0.15 14.22 0.11
CA LEU A 100 -0.32 13.08 -0.67
C LEU A 100 -1.46 13.51 -1.59
N HIS A 101 -1.41 13.10 -2.87
CA HIS A 101 -2.57 13.16 -3.75
C HIS A 101 -3.39 11.90 -3.51
N VAL A 102 -4.41 12.00 -2.66
CA VAL A 102 -5.28 10.87 -2.30
C VAL A 102 -6.28 10.61 -3.42
N ILE A 103 -6.28 9.39 -3.95
CA ILE A 103 -7.13 8.92 -5.06
C ILE A 103 -8.32 8.13 -4.50
N LEU A 104 -8.04 7.20 -3.58
CA LEU A 104 -9.03 6.44 -2.82
C LEU A 104 -8.77 6.61 -1.33
N ASP A 105 -9.83 6.65 -0.53
CA ASP A 105 -9.77 6.75 0.92
C ASP A 105 -10.85 5.89 1.61
N THR A 106 -10.81 5.87 2.93
CA THR A 106 -11.85 5.27 3.78
C THR A 106 -12.05 6.10 5.03
N GLU A 107 -13.14 5.91 5.76
CA GLU A 107 -13.41 6.57 7.04
C GLU A 107 -13.25 5.61 8.20
N TYR A 108 -12.50 6.03 9.22
CA TYR A 108 -12.35 5.25 10.45
C TYR A 108 -12.07 6.15 11.65
N GLY A 109 -12.62 5.75 12.80
CA GLY A 109 -12.26 6.25 14.12
C GLY A 109 -12.61 5.19 15.15
N GLY A 110 -11.80 5.06 16.20
CA GLY A 110 -11.98 4.03 17.22
C GLY A 110 -10.68 3.38 17.64
N LYS A 111 -10.79 2.11 18.07
CA LYS A 111 -9.67 1.35 18.63
C LYS A 111 -8.96 0.50 17.58
N ALA A 112 -7.64 0.47 17.60
CA ALA A 112 -6.80 -0.47 16.85
C ALA A 112 -6.19 -1.49 17.82
N GLU A 113 -7.05 -2.38 18.32
CA GLU A 113 -6.71 -3.32 19.39
C GLU A 113 -5.49 -4.18 19.04
N GLY A 114 -4.59 -4.35 20.01
CA GLY A 114 -3.35 -5.12 19.85
C GLY A 114 -2.14 -4.29 19.42
N PHE A 115 -2.29 -3.01 19.07
CA PHE A 115 -1.19 -2.10 18.80
C PHE A 115 -0.90 -1.16 19.98
N GLU A 116 0.33 -0.62 20.05
CA GLU A 116 0.68 0.42 21.03
C GLU A 116 -0.02 1.76 20.71
N GLU A 117 -0.26 2.04 19.43
CA GLU A 117 -1.03 3.20 18.95
C GLU A 117 -2.45 2.77 18.61
N ASP A 118 -3.28 2.66 19.66
CA ASP A 118 -4.61 2.05 19.58
C ASP A 118 -5.76 3.06 19.53
N GLU A 119 -5.58 4.35 19.80
CA GLU A 119 -6.66 5.35 19.78
C GLU A 119 -6.60 6.27 18.57
N TRP A 120 -7.68 6.28 17.78
CA TRP A 120 -7.76 7.07 16.56
C TRP A 120 -9.02 7.90 16.53
N GLU A 121 -8.86 9.20 16.30
CA GLU A 121 -9.97 10.10 15.99
C GLU A 121 -10.63 9.70 14.66
N HIS A 122 -11.91 10.03 14.53
CA HIS A 122 -12.64 9.79 13.30
C HIS A 122 -12.12 10.71 12.18
N ALA A 123 -11.56 10.11 11.14
CA ALA A 123 -10.95 10.81 10.02
C ALA A 123 -11.04 9.97 8.74
N ARG A 124 -10.69 10.61 7.62
CA ARG A 124 -10.44 9.90 6.35
C ARG A 124 -8.99 9.45 6.28
N HIS A 125 -8.78 8.20 5.88
CA HIS A 125 -7.48 7.54 5.79
C HIS A 125 -7.18 7.18 4.33
N PRO A 126 -6.00 7.53 3.79
CA PRO A 126 -5.64 7.20 2.41
C PRO A 126 -5.58 5.70 2.16
N VAL A 127 -6.15 5.24 1.04
CA VAL A 127 -6.11 3.84 0.59
C VAL A 127 -5.28 3.69 -0.69
N PHE A 128 -5.43 4.63 -1.62
CA PHE A 128 -4.66 4.69 -2.87
C PHE A 128 -4.26 6.13 -3.12
N TYR A 129 -2.97 6.41 -3.26
CA TYR A 129 -2.48 7.78 -3.36
C TYR A 129 -1.17 7.86 -4.12
N THR A 130 -0.82 9.07 -4.60
CA THR A 130 0.54 9.37 -5.06
C THR A 130 1.28 10.32 -4.11
N HIS A 131 2.60 10.22 -4.10
CA HIS A 131 3.51 11.12 -3.40
C HIS A 131 4.65 11.50 -4.34
N LYS A 132 4.79 12.79 -4.64
CA LYS A 132 5.86 13.29 -5.50
C LYS A 132 7.18 13.45 -4.74
N VAL A 133 8.26 12.87 -5.25
CA VAL A 133 9.60 12.97 -4.66
C VAL A 133 10.59 13.41 -5.73
N GLY A 134 11.02 14.66 -5.67
CA GLY A 134 11.89 15.25 -6.70
C GLY A 134 11.24 15.21 -8.09
N GLU A 135 11.94 14.61 -9.05
CA GLU A 135 11.47 14.40 -10.43
C GLU A 135 10.58 13.15 -10.57
N GLY A 136 10.57 12.26 -9.58
CA GLY A 136 9.80 11.02 -9.60
C GLY A 136 8.61 11.03 -8.66
N GLU A 137 8.01 9.85 -8.49
CA GLU A 137 6.75 9.70 -7.79
C GLU A 137 6.59 8.27 -7.24
N VAL A 138 5.94 8.18 -6.07
CA VAL A 138 5.45 6.92 -5.51
C VAL A 138 3.96 6.84 -5.75
N LEU A 139 3.50 5.70 -6.22
CA LEU A 139 2.10 5.28 -6.16
C LEU A 139 1.98 4.24 -5.05
N TYR A 140 1.00 4.38 -4.16
CA TYR A 140 0.85 3.50 -3.03
C TYR A 140 -0.57 2.97 -2.94
N LEU A 141 -0.73 1.66 -2.77
CA LEU A 141 -2.02 1.01 -2.50
C LEU A 141 -1.93 0.23 -1.19
N THR A 142 -2.75 0.57 -0.19
CA THR A 142 -2.74 -0.09 1.14
C THR A 142 -3.40 -1.46 1.12
N LEU A 143 -4.33 -1.69 0.19
CA LEU A 143 -4.96 -3.00 -0.03
C LEU A 143 -3.94 -4.07 -0.44
N GLY A 144 -4.24 -5.32 -0.09
CA GLY A 144 -3.48 -6.49 -0.52
C GLY A 144 -3.02 -7.39 0.61
N HIS A 145 -3.65 -7.36 1.78
CA HIS A 145 -3.37 -8.34 2.83
C HIS A 145 -3.60 -9.75 2.31
N CYS A 146 -2.68 -10.65 2.62
CA CYS A 146 -2.88 -12.07 2.41
C CYS A 146 -2.18 -12.83 3.52
N ARG A 147 -2.91 -13.76 4.13
CA ARG A 147 -2.38 -14.67 5.13
C ARG A 147 -2.81 -16.08 4.82
N HIS A 148 -1.83 -16.93 4.57
CA HIS A 148 -1.99 -18.36 4.49
C HIS A 148 -1.74 -19.01 5.87
N HIS A 149 -2.15 -20.27 5.99
CA HIS A 149 -2.04 -21.07 7.21
C HIS A 149 -0.65 -21.05 7.88
N HIS A 150 0.45 -20.87 7.14
CA HIS A 150 1.81 -20.98 7.67
C HIS A 150 2.57 -19.64 7.75
N ASP A 151 1.93 -18.52 7.44
CA ASP A 151 2.60 -17.22 7.35
C ASP A 151 2.86 -16.59 8.74
N MET A 152 2.30 -17.15 9.81
CA MET A 152 2.45 -16.67 11.19
C MET A 152 3.66 -17.25 11.92
N GLN A 153 4.51 -18.04 11.25
CA GLN A 153 5.72 -18.57 11.89
C GLN A 153 6.74 -17.47 12.20
N PRO A 154 7.48 -17.57 13.33
CA PRO A 154 7.45 -18.63 14.33
C PRO A 154 6.42 -18.40 15.45
N MET A 155 5.55 -17.39 15.36
CA MET A 155 4.57 -17.07 16.41
C MET A 155 3.47 -18.13 16.51
N MET A 156 3.07 -18.73 15.39
CA MET A 156 2.06 -19.78 15.31
C MET A 156 2.35 -20.72 14.14
N ASP A 157 2.24 -22.03 14.37
CA ASP A 157 2.52 -23.05 13.34
C ASP A 157 1.42 -23.14 12.26
N TYR A 158 0.17 -22.86 12.64
CA TYR A 158 -1.00 -22.98 11.79
C TYR A 158 -2.09 -21.96 12.16
N TRP A 159 -2.39 -21.04 11.24
CA TRP A 159 -3.53 -20.12 11.33
C TRP A 159 -4.81 -20.80 10.83
N PRO A 160 -5.98 -20.69 11.49
CA PRO A 160 -7.17 -21.50 11.17
C PRO A 160 -7.87 -21.14 9.85
N THR A 161 -7.76 -19.91 9.37
CA THR A 161 -8.39 -19.44 8.12
C THR A 161 -7.35 -19.11 7.06
N MET A 162 -7.77 -18.86 5.82
CA MET A 162 -6.95 -18.13 4.85
C MET A 162 -7.62 -16.78 4.64
N ASP A 163 -6.86 -15.71 4.81
CA ASP A 163 -7.37 -14.36 4.64
C ASP A 163 -6.85 -13.86 3.29
N ARG A 164 -7.77 -13.62 2.35
CA ARG A 164 -7.46 -13.11 1.01
C ARG A 164 -7.74 -11.62 0.86
N GLY A 165 -8.56 -11.04 1.74
CA GLY A 165 -8.89 -9.61 1.71
C GLY A 165 -9.24 -9.11 0.31
N SER A 166 -8.59 -8.01 -0.10
CA SER A 166 -8.84 -7.41 -1.40
C SER A 166 -8.49 -8.30 -2.59
N TRP A 167 -7.72 -9.39 -2.42
CA TRP A 167 -7.36 -10.30 -3.52
C TRP A 167 -8.56 -11.02 -4.13
N ASP A 168 -9.70 -11.10 -3.45
CA ASP A 168 -10.92 -11.66 -4.02
C ASP A 168 -11.75 -10.63 -4.83
N LEU A 169 -11.33 -9.36 -4.83
CA LEU A 169 -12.06 -8.26 -5.48
C LEU A 169 -11.55 -8.00 -6.90
N PRO A 170 -12.43 -8.01 -7.93
CA PRO A 170 -12.04 -7.63 -9.30
C PRO A 170 -11.45 -6.21 -9.40
N VAL A 171 -11.97 -5.28 -8.59
CA VAL A 171 -11.49 -3.89 -8.53
C VAL A 171 -10.03 -3.80 -8.06
N PHE A 172 -9.60 -4.66 -7.12
CA PHE A 172 -8.21 -4.69 -6.68
C PHE A 172 -7.26 -5.07 -7.82
N TYR A 173 -7.61 -6.07 -8.63
CA TYR A 173 -6.83 -6.41 -9.82
C TYR A 173 -6.82 -5.31 -10.89
N GLN A 174 -7.90 -4.52 -10.99
CA GLN A 174 -7.93 -3.36 -11.88
C GLN A 174 -6.96 -2.28 -11.40
N LEU A 175 -6.95 -1.96 -10.11
CA LEU A 175 -6.01 -1.03 -9.50
C LEU A 175 -4.56 -1.50 -9.65
N LEU A 176 -4.29 -2.79 -9.40
CA LEU A 176 -2.97 -3.39 -9.58
C LEU A 176 -2.46 -3.26 -11.03
N ARG A 177 -3.29 -3.63 -12.01
CA ARG A 177 -2.90 -3.53 -13.43
C ARG A 177 -2.65 -2.08 -13.85
N ARG A 178 -3.48 -1.14 -13.40
CA ARG A 178 -3.30 0.30 -13.67
C ARG A 178 -2.03 0.83 -13.02
N GLY A 179 -1.75 0.45 -11.77
CA GLY A 179 -0.54 0.86 -11.07
C GLY A 179 0.73 0.28 -11.68
N ILE A 180 0.70 -0.98 -12.13
CA ILE A 180 1.83 -1.58 -12.89
C ILE A 180 2.04 -0.82 -14.20
N GLN A 181 0.97 -0.55 -14.95
CA GLN A 181 1.06 0.23 -16.20
C GLN A 181 1.64 1.63 -15.94
N TRP A 182 1.20 2.31 -14.89
CA TRP A 182 1.74 3.60 -14.48
C TRP A 182 3.23 3.54 -14.12
N ALA A 183 3.66 2.48 -13.43
CA ALA A 183 5.04 2.33 -12.98
C ALA A 183 6.03 2.08 -14.12
N ILE A 184 5.58 1.47 -15.22
CA ILE A 184 6.43 1.23 -16.40
C ILE A 184 6.42 2.39 -17.40
N GLU A 185 5.55 3.39 -17.22
CA GLU A 185 5.47 4.54 -18.11
C GLU A 185 6.44 5.68 -17.72
N PRO A 186 7.06 6.38 -18.70
CA PRO A 186 6.93 6.17 -20.14
C PRO A 186 7.79 4.99 -20.63
N ILE A 187 7.17 4.06 -21.34
CA ILE A 187 7.88 3.06 -22.14
C ILE A 187 8.37 3.72 -23.43
N ASP A 188 9.58 3.37 -23.88
CA ASP A 188 10.07 3.84 -25.17
C ASP A 188 9.20 3.26 -26.32
N LYS A 189 9.31 3.89 -27.50
CA LYS A 189 8.49 3.53 -28.66
C LYS A 189 8.71 2.08 -29.11
N GLU A 190 9.95 1.58 -29.04
CA GLU A 190 10.27 0.21 -29.47
C GLU A 190 9.56 -0.81 -28.56
N THR A 191 9.61 -0.57 -27.24
CA THR A 191 8.88 -1.38 -26.26
C THR A 191 7.37 -1.32 -26.49
N SER A 192 6.83 -0.12 -26.73
CA SER A 192 5.40 0.06 -27.03
C SER A 192 4.96 -0.70 -28.29
N ASP A 193 5.72 -0.59 -29.38
CA ASP A 193 5.44 -1.28 -30.65
C ASP A 193 5.52 -2.82 -30.48
N ALA A 194 6.47 -3.31 -29.68
CA ALA A 194 6.61 -4.74 -29.36
C ALA A 194 5.41 -5.27 -28.55
N MET A 195 4.96 -4.52 -27.54
CA MET A 195 3.77 -4.88 -26.74
C MET A 195 2.50 -4.93 -27.62
N ALA A 196 2.33 -3.98 -28.54
CA ALA A 196 1.20 -3.96 -29.45
C ALA A 196 1.18 -5.19 -30.38
N LYS A 197 2.33 -5.57 -30.94
CA LYS A 197 2.46 -6.80 -31.76
C LYS A 197 2.16 -8.06 -30.95
N ALA A 198 2.65 -8.14 -29.72
CA ALA A 198 2.42 -9.30 -28.86
C ALA A 198 0.92 -9.48 -28.57
N ARG A 199 0.19 -8.40 -28.24
CA ARG A 199 -1.26 -8.45 -27.98
C ARG A 199 -2.05 -8.94 -29.20
N ALA A 200 -1.74 -8.40 -30.38
CA ALA A 200 -2.40 -8.81 -31.63
C ALA A 200 -2.16 -10.26 -32.04
N ALA A 201 -1.16 -10.95 -31.45
CA ALA A 201 -0.88 -12.36 -31.73
C ALA A 201 -1.66 -13.34 -30.83
N VAL A 202 -2.33 -12.85 -29.78
CA VAL A 202 -3.11 -13.66 -28.82
C VAL A 202 -4.62 -13.44 -28.98
N GLU A 203 -5.03 -12.53 -29.85
CA GLU A 203 -6.42 -12.32 -30.31
C GLU A 203 -6.70 -13.13 -31.59
#